data_AF-A0A838U264-F1
#
_entry.id   AF-A0A838U264-F1
#
_cell.length_a   1.000
_cell.length_b   1.000
_cell.length_c   1.000
_cell.angle_alpha   90.00
_cell.angle_beta   90.00
_cell.angle_gamma   90.00
#
_symmetry.space_group_name_H-M   'P 1'
#
loop_
_entity.id
_entity.type
_entity.pdbx_description
1 polymer ?
#
loop_
_entity_poly.entity_id
_entity_poly.type
_entity_poly.pdbx_seq_one_letter_code
_entity_poly.pdbx_strand_id
1 'polypeptide(L)'
;MKDKLKDDLSKIKRLKEMENLSKNKLYALPKNVTIREEFIKCGKENCNICPHGPYYYAYWKNKTKDNKSKLRKKYLGTTDPRQMAS
;
A
#
# COMPACT_ATOMS: atom_id res chain seq x y z
N MET A 1 -15.94 -32.12 10.35
CA MET A 1 -15.30 -31.14 11.27
C MET A 1 -13.81 -30.95 11.02
N LYS A 2 -13.02 -32.01 10.80
CA LYS A 2 -11.57 -31.89 10.54
C LYS A 2 -11.23 -31.13 9.24
N ASP A 3 -12.09 -31.20 8.23
CA ASP A 3 -11.85 -30.53 6.94
C ASP A 3 -12.03 -29.02 7.03
N LYS A 4 -13.09 -28.56 7.72
CA LYS A 4 -13.29 -27.14 8.03
C LYS A 4 -12.12 -26.54 8.81
N LEU A 5 -11.56 -27.28 9.79
CA LEU A 5 -10.40 -26.83 10.56
C LEU A 5 -9.14 -26.68 9.69
N LYS A 6 -8.93 -27.58 8.72
CA LYS A 6 -7.83 -27.49 7.75
C LYS A 6 -8.01 -26.29 6.82
N ASP A 7 -9.23 -26.05 6.37
CA ASP A 7 -9.57 -24.90 5.52
C ASP A 7 -9.33 -23.58 6.26
N ASP A 8 -9.79 -23.47 7.51
CA ASP A 8 -9.58 -22.30 8.36
C ASP A 8 -8.09 -22.03 8.60
N LEU A 9 -7.29 -23.08 8.87
CA LEU A 9 -5.84 -22.96 9.02
C LEU A 9 -5.16 -22.50 7.72
N SER A 10 -5.61 -23.01 6.57
CA SER A 10 -5.11 -22.58 5.26
C SER A 10 -5.39 -21.10 4.97
N LYS A 11 -6.56 -20.62 5.40
CA LYS A 11 -6.97 -19.21 5.28
C LYS A 11 -6.14 -18.32 6.19
N ILE A 12 -5.92 -18.72 7.44
CA ILE A 12 -5.06 -18.00 8.39
C ILE A 12 -3.63 -17.88 7.84
N LYS A 13 -3.08 -18.94 7.25
CA LYS A 13 -1.74 -18.91 6.65
C LYS A 13 -1.65 -17.88 5.52
N ARG A 14 -2.62 -17.87 4.60
CA ARG A 14 -2.69 -16.87 3.50
C ARG A 14 -2.78 -15.44 4.02
N LEU A 15 -3.58 -15.19 5.06
CA LEU A 15 -3.70 -13.86 5.67
C LEU A 15 -2.36 -13.38 6.24
N LYS A 16 -1.63 -14.25 6.95
CA LYS A 16 -0.29 -13.94 7.48
C LYS A 16 0.73 -13.68 6.37
N GLU A 17 0.69 -14.45 5.29
CA GLU A 17 1.56 -14.23 4.13
C GLU A 17 1.29 -12.86 3.47
N MET A 18 0.01 -12.50 3.28
CA MET A 18 -0.38 -11.19 2.75
C MET A 18 0.03 -10.03 3.66
N GLU A 19 -0.09 -10.20 4.97
CA GLU A 19 0.35 -9.21 5.96
C GLU A 19 1.86 -8.99 5.90
N ASN A 20 2.65 -10.07 5.83
CA ASN A 20 4.10 -10.01 5.71
C ASN A 20 4.57 -9.33 4.41
N LEU A 21 3.89 -9.62 3.29
CA LEU A 21 4.17 -8.94 2.01
C LEU A 21 3.91 -7.44 2.10
N SER A 22 2.82 -7.04 2.75
CA SER A 22 2.50 -5.63 2.98
C SER A 22 3.56 -4.95 3.87
N LYS A 23 3.93 -5.59 5.00
CA LYS A 23 4.97 -5.09 5.91
C LYS A 23 6.32 -4.94 5.20
N ASN A 24 6.77 -5.93 4.44
CA ASN A 24 8.02 -5.85 3.66
C ASN A 24 7.99 -4.71 2.64
N LYS A 25 6.85 -4.46 2.00
CA LYS A 25 6.69 -3.35 1.05
C LYS A 25 6.91 -1.99 1.73
N LEU A 26 6.51 -1.85 2.99
CA LEU A 26 6.70 -0.65 3.81
C LEU A 26 8.12 -0.53 4.36
N TYR A 27 8.72 -1.63 4.86
CA TYR A 27 10.10 -1.64 5.37
C TYR A 27 11.15 -1.32 4.29
N ALA A 28 10.84 -1.60 3.03
CA ALA A 28 11.70 -1.22 1.90
C ALA A 28 11.68 0.29 1.58
N LEU A 29 10.85 1.09 2.25
CA LEU A 29 10.79 2.54 2.07
C LEU A 29 11.82 3.24 2.97
N PRO A 30 12.37 4.39 2.55
CA PRO A 30 13.29 5.14 3.38
C PRO A 30 12.59 5.78 4.58
N LYS A 31 13.36 6.09 5.63
CA LYS A 31 12.83 6.66 6.89
C LYS A 31 12.11 8.01 6.72
N ASN A 32 12.47 8.80 5.72
CA ASN A 32 11.86 10.11 5.44
C ASN A 32 10.62 10.02 4.51
N VAL A 33 9.98 8.87 4.44
CA VAL A 33 8.79 8.66 3.61
C VAL A 33 7.56 9.33 4.22
N THR A 34 6.73 9.90 3.36
CA THR A 34 5.40 10.40 3.68
C THR A 34 4.38 9.56 2.93
N ILE A 35 3.42 8.97 3.65
CA ILE A 35 2.30 8.26 3.05
C ILE A 35 1.17 9.25 2.81
N ARG A 36 0.61 9.25 1.60
CA ARG A 36 -0.54 10.08 1.21
C ARG A 36 -1.69 9.20 0.75
N GLU A 37 -2.88 9.62 1.12
CA GLU A 37 -4.15 9.14 0.62
C GLU A 37 -4.58 10.01 -0.56
N GLU A 38 -4.94 9.38 -1.67
CA GLU A 38 -5.30 10.05 -2.91
C GLU A 38 -6.60 9.47 -3.49
N PHE A 39 -7.47 10.37 -3.96
CA PHE A 39 -8.68 10.02 -4.71
C PHE A 39 -8.56 10.55 -6.14
N ILE A 40 -8.81 9.69 -7.14
CA ILE A 40 -8.50 9.97 -8.55
C ILE A 40 -9.78 10.00 -9.38
N LYS A 41 -9.93 11.03 -10.22
CA LYS A 41 -10.94 11.07 -11.29
C LYS A 41 -10.44 10.25 -12.48
N CYS A 42 -11.18 9.23 -12.91
CA CYS A 42 -10.73 8.36 -14.00
C CYS A 42 -10.92 8.93 -15.42
N GLY A 43 -11.70 10.01 -15.57
CA GLY A 43 -11.95 10.65 -16.87
C GLY A 43 -12.90 9.89 -17.81
N LYS A 44 -13.51 8.78 -17.36
CA LYS A 44 -14.54 8.08 -18.14
C LYS A 44 -15.85 8.89 -18.11
N GLU A 45 -16.46 9.10 -19.28
CA GLU A 45 -17.65 9.95 -19.47
C GLU A 45 -18.82 9.57 -18.55
N ASN A 46 -19.04 8.28 -18.31
CA ASN A 46 -20.17 7.75 -17.52
C ASN A 46 -19.75 7.14 -16.18
N CYS A 47 -18.69 7.63 -15.54
CA CYS A 47 -18.28 7.13 -14.23
C CYS A 47 -19.00 7.86 -13.08
N ASN A 48 -20.05 7.22 -12.55
CA ASN A 48 -20.86 7.76 -11.44
C ASN A 48 -20.27 7.48 -10.05
N ILE A 49 -19.15 6.76 -9.98
CA ILE A 49 -18.50 6.35 -8.72
C ILE A 49 -17.18 7.10 -8.45
N CYS A 50 -16.84 8.08 -9.30
CA CYS A 50 -15.69 8.92 -9.07
C CYS A 50 -15.92 9.88 -7.89
N PRO A 51 -14.86 10.28 -7.18
CA PRO A 51 -13.47 9.90 -7.40
C PRO A 51 -13.13 8.52 -6.81
N HIS A 52 -12.28 7.75 -7.49
CA HIS A 52 -11.86 6.44 -7.03
C HIS A 52 -10.81 6.53 -5.94
N GLY A 53 -10.90 5.65 -4.95
CA GLY A 53 -9.95 5.57 -3.85
C GLY A 53 -10.63 5.06 -2.58
N PRO A 54 -9.93 5.16 -1.43
CA PRO A 54 -8.60 5.75 -1.29
C PRO A 54 -7.51 4.91 -1.94
N TYR A 55 -6.57 5.57 -2.63
CA TYR A 55 -5.30 4.99 -3.04
C TYR A 55 -4.17 5.54 -2.17
N TYR A 56 -3.26 4.67 -1.75
CA TYR A 56 -2.14 5.05 -0.90
C TYR A 56 -0.85 5.10 -1.70
N TYR A 57 -0.10 6.19 -1.53
CA TYR A 57 1.20 6.40 -2.15
C TYR A 57 2.24 6.81 -1.12
N ALA A 58 3.44 6.26 -1.24
CA ALA A 58 4.62 6.70 -0.51
C ALA A 58 5.36 7.76 -1.33
N TYR A 59 5.72 8.87 -0.69
CA TYR A 59 6.50 9.96 -1.26
C TYR A 59 7.76 10.18 -0.44
N TRP A 60 8.91 10.34 -1.10
CA TRP A 60 10.15 10.67 -0.40
C TRP A 60 11.13 11.39 -1.32
N LYS A 61 12.09 12.11 -0.75
CA LYS A 61 13.20 12.70 -1.52
C LYS A 61 14.47 11.89 -1.27
N ASN A 62 15.11 11.44 -2.35
CA ASN A 62 16.45 10.88 -2.29
C ASN A 62 17.47 11.95 -2.71
N LYS A 63 18.54 12.12 -1.91
CA LYS A 63 19.70 12.91 -2.32
C LYS A 63 20.44 12.14 -3.41
N THR A 64 20.66 12.76 -4.57
CA THR A 64 21.54 12.20 -5.60
C THR A 64 22.98 12.63 -5.35
N LYS A 65 23.94 11.94 -5.98
CA LYS A 65 25.39 12.24 -5.87
C LYS A 65 25.71 13.72 -6.17
N ASP A 66 24.93 14.34 -7.06
CA ASP A 66 25.10 15.73 -7.49
C ASP A 66 24.39 16.76 -6.58
N ASN A 67 24.13 16.44 -5.30
CA ASN A 67 23.38 17.26 -4.34
C ASN A 67 21.95 17.68 -4.75
N LYS A 68 21.41 17.15 -5.84
CA LYS A 68 20.02 17.38 -6.26
C LYS A 68 19.08 16.43 -5.51
N SER A 69 17.94 16.95 -5.05
CA SER A 69 16.88 16.14 -4.43
C SER A 69 15.81 15.81 -5.46
N LYS A 70 15.58 14.51 -5.72
CA LYS A 70 14.49 14.06 -6.60
C LYS A 70 13.34 13.49 -5.78
N LEU A 71 12.12 13.99 -5.99
CA LEU A 71 10.90 13.42 -5.41
C LEU A 71 10.62 12.07 -6.07
N ARG A 72 10.45 11.04 -5.25
CA ARG A 72 10.05 9.70 -5.65
C ARG A 72 8.63 9.44 -5.13
N LYS A 73 7.89 8.62 -5.88
CA LYS A 73 6.58 8.12 -5.50
C LYS A 73 6.48 6.61 -5.71
N LYS A 74 5.76 5.90 -4.86
CA LYS A 74 5.47 4.46 -5.00
C LYS A 74 4.05 4.16 -4.57
N TYR A 75 3.33 3.40 -5.39
CA TYR A 75 1.98 2.95 -5.07
C TYR A 75 1.99 1.85 -3.99
N LEU A 76 1.20 2.04 -2.95
CA LEU A 76 1.11 1.14 -1.80
C LEU A 76 -0.10 0.23 -1.87
N GLY A 77 -1.23 0.69 -2.43
CA GLY A 77 -2.45 -0.11 -2.57
C GLY A 77 -3.70 0.70 -2.23
N THR A 78 -4.79 0.00 -1.93
CA THR A 78 -6.08 0.58 -1.50
C THR A 78 -6.34 0.43 0.01
N THR A 79 -5.48 -0.29 0.72
CA THR A 79 -5.56 -0.47 2.18
C THR A 79 -4.65 0.55 2.85
N ASP A 80 -5.12 1.19 3.93
CA ASP A 80 -4.32 2.15 4.69
C ASP A 80 -3.11 1.45 5.34
N PRO A 81 -1.88 1.71 4.87
CA PRO A 81 -0.69 1.09 5.45
C PRO A 81 -0.37 1.62 6.86
N ARG A 82 -0.95 2.74 7.29
CA ARG A 82 -0.71 3.34 8.62
C ARG A 82 -1.40 2.53 9.71
N GLN A 83 -2.54 1.91 9.40
CA GLN A 83 -3.28 1.05 10.34
C GLN A 83 -2.57 -0.27 10.62
N MET A 84 -1.58 -0.65 9.81
CA MET A 84 -0.80 -1.89 9.99
C MET A 84 0.44 -1.69 10.87
N ALA A 85 0.78 -0.45 11.21
CA ALA A 85 1.99 -0.09 11.96
C ALA A 85 1.75 0.16 13.46
N SER A 86 0.50 0.02 13.92
CA SER A 86 0.06 0.14 15.32
C SER A 86 -0.07 -1.21 16.02
#